data_AF-A0A101CN37-F1
#
_entry.id   AF-A0A101CN37-F1
#
_cell.length_a   1.000
_cell.length_b   1.000
_cell.length_c   1.000
_cell.angle_alpha   90.00
_cell.angle_beta   90.00
_cell.angle_gamma   90.00
#
_symmetry.space_group_name_H-M   'P 1'
#
loop_
_entity.id
_entity.type
_entity.pdbx_description
1 polymer ?
#
loop_
_entity_poly.entity_id
_entity_poly.type
_entity_poly.pdbx_seq_one_letter_code
_entity_poly.pdbx_strand_id
1 'polypeptide(L)'
;MTRQSISLTAPNEEWLKNQVNTEEFSSKSEAINFLIKKARSQEEFYDFIRAKLDKGEKSGFVKKQTKEEMLAEFKKDLGDV
;
A
#
# COMPACT_ATOMS: atom_id res chain seq x y z
N MET A 1 1.99 -4.03 -26.64
CA MET A 1 1.52 -5.00 -25.64
C MET A 1 1.14 -6.29 -26.35
N THR A 2 1.51 -7.45 -25.82
CA THR A 2 1.02 -8.74 -26.34
C THR A 2 -0.43 -8.91 -25.90
N ARG A 3 -1.33 -9.21 -26.84
CA ARG A 3 -2.75 -9.38 -26.55
C ARG A 3 -2.94 -10.60 -25.64
N GLN A 4 -3.53 -10.40 -24.47
CA GLN A 4 -3.97 -11.48 -23.60
C GLN A 4 -5.50 -11.59 -23.67
N SER A 5 -6.00 -12.82 -23.76
CA SER A 5 -7.43 -13.11 -23.68
C SER A 5 -7.76 -13.54 -22.25
N ILE A 6 -8.64 -12.80 -21.59
CA ILE A 6 -8.99 -13.01 -20.18
C ILE A 6 -10.50 -13.11 -20.08
N SER A 7 -11.01 -14.11 -19.36
CA SER A 7 -12.44 -14.22 -19.07
C SER A 7 -12.74 -13.52 -17.74
N LEU A 8 -13.78 -12.70 -17.71
CA LEU A 8 -14.23 -11.98 -16.52
C LEU A 8 -15.60 -12.47 -16.11
N THR A 9 -15.90 -12.40 -14.82
CA THR A 9 -17.26 -12.60 -14.32
C THR A 9 -18.17 -11.48 -14.81
N ALA A 10 -19.47 -11.76 -14.95
CA ALA A 10 -20.44 -10.79 -15.45
C ALA A 10 -20.41 -9.44 -14.68
N PRO A 11 -20.34 -9.41 -13.33
CA PRO A 11 -20.25 -8.14 -12.61
C PRO A 11 -18.99 -7.34 -12.92
N ASN A 12 -17.84 -8.01 -13.08
CA ASN A 12 -16.58 -7.34 -13.40
C ASN A 12 -16.58 -6.79 -14.82
N GLU A 13 -17.19 -7.51 -15.76
CA GLU A 13 -17.34 -7.04 -17.13
C GLU A 13 -18.25 -5.81 -17.21
N GLU A 14 -19.37 -5.82 -16.51
CA GLU A 14 -20.30 -4.68 -16.42
C GLU A 14 -19.63 -3.47 -15.79
N TRP A 15 -18.92 -3.67 -14.67
CA TRP A 15 -18.15 -2.61 -14.04
C TRP A 15 -17.12 -1.99 -15.00
N LEU A 16 -16.33 -2.80 -15.72
CA LEU A 16 -15.37 -2.29 -16.71
C LEU A 16 -16.03 -1.58 -17.90
N LYS A 17 -17.23 -2.03 -18.34
CA LYS A 17 -17.99 -1.33 -19.38
C LYS A 17 -18.39 0.07 -18.89
N ASN A 18 -18.90 0.17 -17.66
CA ASN A 18 -19.31 1.45 -17.08
C ASN A 18 -18.14 2.43 -16.97
N GLN A 19 -16.96 1.96 -16.58
CA GLN A 19 -15.75 2.78 -16.47
C GLN A 19 -15.29 3.40 -17.81
N VAL A 20 -15.50 2.68 -18.92
CA VAL A 20 -15.25 3.22 -20.26
C VAL A 20 -16.38 4.16 -20.69
N ASN A 21 -17.63 3.82 -20.36
CA ASN A 21 -18.81 4.65 -20.69
C ASN A 21 -18.79 6.00 -19.97
N THR A 22 -18.22 6.07 -18.76
CA THR A 22 -18.04 7.32 -18.01
C THR A 22 -16.80 8.11 -18.43
N GLU A 23 -16.11 7.67 -19.49
CA GLU A 23 -14.86 8.27 -19.99
C GLU A 23 -13.74 8.35 -18.94
N GLU A 24 -13.83 7.56 -17.86
CA GLU A 24 -12.79 7.47 -16.83
C GLU A 24 -11.55 6.74 -17.39
N PHE A 25 -11.77 5.82 -18.33
CA PHE A 25 -10.72 5.14 -19.09
C PHE A 25 -11.06 5.09 -20.57
N SER A 26 -10.05 5.20 -21.43
CA SER A 26 -10.19 5.11 -22.89
C SER A 26 -10.53 3.69 -23.38
N SER A 27 -10.20 2.67 -22.58
CA SER A 27 -10.48 1.28 -22.91
C SER A 27 -10.50 0.37 -21.68
N LYS A 28 -11.14 -0.79 -21.82
CA LYS A 28 -11.13 -1.83 -20.78
C LYS A 28 -9.70 -2.29 -20.46
N SER A 29 -8.83 -2.38 -21.47
CA SER A 29 -7.43 -2.78 -21.27
C SER A 29 -6.65 -1.75 -20.44
N GLU A 30 -6.93 -0.45 -20.63
CA GLU A 30 -6.34 0.61 -19.80
C GLU A 30 -6.80 0.48 -18.35
N ALA A 31 -8.10 0.31 -18.10
CA ALA A 31 -8.65 0.11 -16.76
C ALA A 31 -8.03 -1.12 -16.06
N ILE A 32 -7.89 -2.24 -16.79
CA ILE A 32 -7.24 -3.46 -16.26
C ILE A 32 -5.76 -3.20 -15.93
N ASN A 33 -5.03 -2.54 -16.82
CA ASN A 33 -3.62 -2.21 -16.57
C ASN A 33 -3.46 -1.28 -15.36
N PHE A 34 -4.36 -0.29 -15.21
CA PHE A 34 -4.40 0.57 -14.05
C PHE A 34 -4.63 -0.23 -12.76
N LEU A 35 -5.59 -1.16 -12.76
CA LEU A 35 -5.86 -2.05 -11.62
C LEU A 35 -4.65 -2.92 -11.27
N ILE A 36 -3.95 -3.48 -12.27
CA ILE A 36 -2.72 -4.27 -12.06
C ILE A 36 -1.64 -3.40 -11.41
N LYS A 37 -1.43 -2.18 -11.90
CA LYS A 37 -0.46 -1.26 -11.32
C LYS A 37 -0.82 -0.91 -9.87
N LYS A 38 -2.09 -0.65 -9.60
CA LYS A 38 -2.61 -0.37 -8.26
C LYS A 38 -2.37 -1.55 -7.32
N ALA A 39 -2.70 -2.78 -7.72
CA ALA A 39 -2.48 -3.97 -6.92
C ALA A 39 -1.00 -4.18 -6.56
N ARG A 40 -0.09 -4.02 -7.53
CA ARG A 40 1.36 -4.10 -7.30
C ARG A 40 1.86 -3.05 -6.31
N SER A 41 1.40 -1.79 -6.45
CA SER A 41 1.78 -0.74 -5.51
C SER A 41 1.28 -0.98 -4.08
N GLN A 42 0.10 -1.61 -3.94
CA GLN A 42 -0.44 -1.99 -2.63
C GLN A 42 0.37 -3.13 -2.01
N GLU A 43 0.77 -4.12 -2.80
CA GLU A 43 1.64 -5.21 -2.37
C GLU A 43 3.00 -4.68 -1.87
N GLU A 44 3.65 -3.79 -2.63
CA GLU A 44 4.89 -3.12 -2.22
C GLU A 44 4.72 -2.36 -0.89
N PHE A 45 3.60 -1.68 -0.70
CA PHE A 45 3.29 -0.99 0.55
C PHE A 45 3.08 -1.94 1.73
N TYR A 46 2.38 -3.06 1.52
CA TYR A 46 2.19 -4.07 2.56
C TYR A 46 3.50 -4.72 2.97
N ASP A 47 4.37 -5.02 2.00
CA ASP A 47 5.67 -5.59 2.30
C ASP A 47 6.57 -4.60 3.04
N PHE A 48 6.50 -3.31 2.69
CA PHE A 48 7.15 -2.26 3.47
C PHE A 48 6.67 -2.21 4.92
N ILE A 49 5.35 -2.25 5.15
CA ILE A 49 4.79 -2.26 6.51
C ILE A 49 5.23 -3.53 7.26
N ARG A 50 5.12 -4.71 6.64
CA ARG A 50 5.54 -5.97 7.25
C ARG A 50 7.01 -5.94 7.66
N ALA A 51 7.89 -5.41 6.81
CA ALA A 51 9.30 -5.27 7.12
C ALA A 51 9.54 -4.31 8.30
N LYS A 52 8.76 -3.22 8.41
CA LYS A 52 8.82 -2.29 9.55
C LYS A 52 8.34 -2.93 10.85
N LEU A 53 7.25 -3.69 10.80
CA LEU A 53 6.71 -4.42 11.94
C LEU A 53 7.69 -5.49 12.41
N ASP A 54 8.21 -6.32 11.50
CA ASP A 54 9.21 -7.36 11.80
C ASP A 54 10.48 -6.76 12.43
N LYS A 55 10.97 -5.63 11.91
CA LYS A 55 12.09 -4.90 12.51
C LYS A 55 11.75 -4.43 13.94
N GLY A 56 10.53 -3.92 14.16
CA GLY A 56 10.06 -3.49 15.47
C GLY A 56 9.97 -4.65 16.47
N GLU A 57 9.35 -5.76 16.07
CA GLU A 57 9.22 -6.96 16.89
C GLU A 57 10.59 -7.56 17.27
N LYS A 58 11.52 -7.63 16.31
CA LYS A 58 12.89 -8.12 16.55
C LYS A 58 13.74 -7.15 17.36
N SER A 59 13.43 -5.85 17.35
CA SER A 59 14.17 -4.86 18.16
C SER A 59 13.89 -4.96 19.66
N GLY A 60 12.90 -5.77 20.05
CA GLY A 60 12.53 -6.01 21.43
C GLY A 60 11.60 -4.92 21.98
N PHE A 61 10.88 -5.29 23.05
CA PHE A 61 9.95 -4.39 23.72
C PHE A 61 10.59 -3.71 24.91
N VAL A 62 10.27 -2.43 25.12
CA VAL A 62 10.71 -1.69 26.30
C VAL A 62 9.90 -2.16 27.51
N LYS A 63 10.59 -2.70 28.52
CA LYS A 63 9.93 -3.39 29.66
C LYS A 63 9.56 -2.49 30.84
N LYS A 64 10.23 -1.33 31.00
CA LYS A 64 10.15 -0.53 32.24
C LYS A 64 10.21 0.99 32.06
N GLN A 65 10.54 1.49 30.87
CA GLN A 65 10.67 2.92 30.66
C GLN A 65 9.29 3.57 30.59
N THR A 66 9.09 4.62 31.37
CA THR A 66 7.86 5.42 31.36
C THR A 66 7.84 6.37 30.16
N LYS A 67 6.67 6.90 29.82
CA LYS A 67 6.52 7.82 28.67
C LYS A 67 7.32 9.10 28.87
N GLU A 68 7.38 9.56 30.11
CA GLU A 68 8.07 10.77 30.55
C GLU A 68 9.59 10.63 30.43
N GLU A 69 10.14 9.46 30.80
CA GLU A 69 11.56 9.13 30.64
C GLU A 69 11.96 9.02 29.17
N MET A 70 11.13 8.37 28.33
CA MET A 70 11.37 8.32 26.87
C MET A 70 11.39 9.73 26.27
N LEU A 71 10.45 10.59 26.66
CA LEU A 71 10.38 11.96 26.15
C LEU A 71 11.59 12.79 26.58
N ALA A 72 12.08 12.61 27.81
CA ALA A 72 13.29 13.28 28.28
C ALA A 72 14.55 12.83 27.53
N GLU A 73 14.69 11.52 27.26
CA GLU A 73 15.78 10.99 26.43
C GLU A 73 15.73 11.54 25.00
N PHE A 74 14.57 11.49 24.34
CA PHE A 74 14.44 12.04 22.98
C PHE A 74 14.73 13.54 22.90
N LYS A 75 14.31 14.32 23.91
CA LYS A 75 14.63 15.75 23.96
C LYS A 75 16.12 16.02 24.17
N LYS A 76 16.79 15.19 24.97
CA LYS A 76 18.24 15.28 25.18
C LYS A 76 19.02 14.92 23.91
N ASP A 77 18.58 13.90 23.19
CA ASP A 77 19.22 13.43 21.95
C ASP A 77 18.98 14.37 20.76
N LEU A 78 17.88 15.13 20.75
CA LEU A 78 17.62 16.14 19.72
C LEU A 78 18.63 17.31 19.76
N GLY A 79 19.32 17.50 20.89
CA GLY A 79 20.10 18.71 21.17
C GLY A 79 19.22 19.95 21.30
N ASP A 80 19.76 21.02 21.90
CA ASP A 80 19.12 22.34 21.88
C ASP A 80 19.11 22.84 20.43
N VAL A 81 17.94 22.82 19.78
CA VAL A 81 17.66 23.58 18.55
C VAL A 81 17.23 24.99 18.93
#